data_AF-M7UKK3-F1
#
_entry.id   AF-M7UKK3-F1
#
_cell.length_a   1.000
_cell.length_b   1.000
_cell.length_c   1.000
_cell.angle_alpha   90.00
_cell.angle_beta   90.00
_cell.angle_gamma   90.00
#
_symmetry.space_group_name_H-M   'P 1'
#
loop_
_entity.id
_entity.type
_entity.pdbx_description
1 polymer ?
#
loop_
_entity_poly.entity_id
_entity_poly.type
_entity_poly.pdbx_seq_one_letter_code
_entity_poly.pdbx_strand_id
1 'polypeptide(L)'
;MLASASSLVGLRGQANYNAGNTYEDTLAKYRLSKGEKAVPLDLGAMVDDGVLSENTWLLDRVLTYGSLEPINCETYLAILDYYCNLSLPLLSLTQSQAAIGIRAGGGSGLETIDYSLSPMLYPLVLQNNRQAEPMGGTDQANYRDMIMTSASLDEAGGIAAQAVDNKLAKSFSIMQDNTSIDRNKPLQVYGVDSLLAMELRNWIVKEFMAGIAVFETQGVSTLETLSRLVTGRTSIKHDRWTVWGYGKED
;
A
#
# COMPACT_ATOMS: atom_id res chain seq x y z
N MET A 1 -22.15 0.67 -14.99
CA MET A 1 -20.81 0.29 -15.50
C MET A 1 -19.99 -0.10 -14.30
N LEU A 2 -19.15 -1.12 -14.43
CA LEU A 2 -18.44 -1.70 -13.30
C LEU A 2 -16.99 -1.24 -13.34
N ALA A 3 -16.74 -0.13 -12.66
CA ALA A 3 -15.43 0.45 -12.51
C ALA A 3 -14.81 0.02 -11.17
N SER A 4 -13.68 0.61 -10.80
CA SER A 4 -13.02 0.31 -9.54
C SER A 4 -12.47 1.58 -8.91
N ALA A 5 -12.66 1.69 -7.59
CA ALA A 5 -12.07 2.74 -6.77
C ALA A 5 -10.53 2.78 -6.88
N SER A 6 -9.87 1.73 -7.38
CA SER A 6 -8.44 1.72 -7.69
C SER A 6 -8.02 2.83 -8.67
N SER A 7 -8.92 3.24 -9.57
CA SER A 7 -8.70 4.32 -10.54
C SER A 7 -8.59 5.70 -9.88
N LEU A 8 -9.27 5.88 -8.74
CA LEU A 8 -9.32 7.11 -7.97
C LEU A 8 -8.12 7.26 -7.02
N VAL A 9 -7.67 6.14 -6.43
CA VAL A 9 -6.58 6.12 -5.44
C VAL A 9 -5.22 5.79 -6.05
N GLY A 10 -5.20 5.15 -7.21
CA GLY A 10 -3.99 4.76 -7.94
C GLY A 10 -3.24 3.60 -7.30
N LEU A 11 -3.64 2.35 -7.63
CA LEU A 11 -2.90 1.16 -7.21
C LEU A 11 -1.64 0.92 -8.06
N ARG A 12 -0.55 0.52 -7.39
CA ARG A 12 0.72 0.17 -8.05
C ARG A 12 0.53 -1.09 -8.90
N GLY A 13 1.18 -1.12 -10.07
CA GLY A 13 1.08 -2.25 -11.00
C GLY A 13 -0.26 -2.38 -11.76
N GLN A 14 -1.21 -1.46 -11.58
CA GLN A 14 -2.55 -1.53 -12.19
C GLN A 14 -2.84 -0.40 -13.21
N ALA A 15 -1.80 0.16 -13.84
CA ALA A 15 -1.98 1.30 -14.75
C ALA A 15 -2.95 1.03 -15.92
N ASN A 16 -2.88 -0.17 -16.51
CA ASN A 16 -3.79 -0.61 -17.57
C ASN A 16 -5.23 -0.78 -17.08
N TYR A 17 -5.42 -1.39 -15.91
CA TYR A 17 -6.73 -1.57 -15.28
C TYR A 17 -7.35 -0.21 -14.92
N ASN A 18 -6.58 0.68 -14.29
CA ASN A 18 -7.02 2.03 -13.94
C ASN A 18 -7.42 2.84 -15.17
N ALA A 19 -6.67 2.73 -16.28
CA ALA A 19 -7.03 3.42 -17.52
C ALA A 19 -8.40 2.98 -18.08
N GLY A 20 -8.72 1.69 -17.99
CA GLY A 20 -10.03 1.16 -18.35
C GLY A 20 -11.14 1.71 -17.45
N ASN A 21 -10.95 1.67 -16.14
CA ASN A 21 -11.91 2.19 -15.17
C ASN A 21 -12.14 3.71 -15.36
N THR A 22 -11.08 4.50 -15.52
CA THR A 22 -11.20 5.95 -15.78
C THR A 22 -11.90 6.26 -17.11
N TYR A 23 -11.76 5.38 -18.11
CA TYR A 23 -12.55 5.48 -19.34
C TYR A 23 -14.04 5.28 -19.05
N GLU A 24 -14.43 4.27 -18.26
CA GLU A 24 -15.82 4.06 -17.85
C GLU A 24 -16.39 5.27 -17.09
N ASP A 25 -15.58 5.86 -16.19
CA ASP A 25 -15.95 7.05 -15.43
C ASP A 25 -16.29 8.23 -16.34
N THR A 26 -15.44 8.43 -17.34
CA THR A 26 -15.57 9.52 -18.31
C THR A 26 -16.69 9.25 -19.30
N LEU A 27 -16.88 7.99 -19.72
CA LEU A 27 -17.96 7.56 -20.59
C LEU A 27 -19.33 7.79 -19.93
N ALA A 28 -19.43 7.58 -18.60
CA ALA A 28 -20.65 7.90 -17.85
C ALA A 28 -21.01 9.37 -17.92
N LYS A 29 -20.03 10.24 -17.67
CA LYS A 29 -20.18 11.70 -17.76
C LYS A 29 -20.62 12.12 -19.16
N TYR A 30 -20.01 11.52 -20.19
CA TYR A 30 -20.39 11.76 -21.58
C TYR A 30 -21.85 11.36 -21.84
N ARG A 31 -22.27 10.14 -21.45
CA ARG A 31 -23.66 9.67 -21.62
C ARG A 31 -24.67 10.55 -20.92
N LEU A 32 -24.41 10.95 -19.67
CA LEU A 32 -25.27 11.88 -18.94
C LEU A 32 -25.38 13.25 -19.62
N SER A 33 -24.28 13.75 -20.20
CA SER A 33 -24.31 14.99 -21.00
C SER A 33 -25.21 14.90 -22.24
N LYS A 34 -25.53 13.69 -22.69
CA LYS A 34 -26.48 13.39 -23.78
C LYS A 34 -27.89 13.06 -23.28
N GLY A 35 -28.14 13.15 -21.98
CA GLY A 35 -29.42 12.80 -21.37
C GLY A 35 -29.65 11.30 -21.21
N GLU A 36 -28.59 10.48 -21.36
CA GLU A 36 -28.66 9.04 -21.15
C GLU A 36 -28.31 8.68 -19.70
N LYS A 37 -29.09 7.79 -19.08
CA LYS A 37 -28.77 7.28 -17.75
C LYS A 37 -27.50 6.43 -17.80
N ALA A 38 -26.47 6.85 -17.09
CA ALA A 38 -25.24 6.10 -16.90
C ALA A 38 -24.62 6.42 -15.54
N VAL A 39 -24.13 5.40 -14.86
CA VAL A 39 -23.36 5.54 -13.62
C VAL A 39 -22.24 4.48 -13.61
N PRO A 40 -20.99 4.89 -13.37
CA PRO A 40 -19.89 4.02 -13.04
C PRO A 40 -19.92 3.75 -11.53
N LEU A 41 -19.82 2.49 -11.17
CA LEU A 41 -19.70 2.05 -9.79
C LEU A 41 -18.22 1.79 -9.55
N ASP A 42 -17.54 2.74 -8.93
CA ASP A 42 -16.14 2.60 -8.54
C ASP A 42 -16.06 1.80 -7.24
N LEU A 43 -16.02 0.48 -7.40
CA LEU A 43 -16.10 -0.46 -6.29
C LEU A 43 -14.74 -0.67 -5.63
N GLY A 44 -14.76 -0.87 -4.31
CA GLY A 44 -13.68 -1.42 -3.51
C GLY A 44 -13.39 -2.90 -3.82
N ALA A 45 -12.69 -3.58 -2.93
CA ALA A 45 -12.27 -4.97 -3.13
C ALA A 45 -13.43 -5.93 -2.90
N MET A 46 -13.94 -6.58 -3.95
CA MET A 46 -14.97 -7.63 -3.83
C MET A 46 -14.38 -8.88 -3.18
N VAL A 47 -14.74 -9.21 -1.94
CA VAL A 47 -13.99 -10.22 -1.16
C VAL A 47 -14.60 -11.62 -1.14
N ASP A 48 -15.91 -11.74 -1.42
CA ASP A 48 -16.66 -12.99 -1.29
C ASP A 48 -17.13 -13.58 -2.63
N ASP A 49 -16.95 -12.86 -3.74
CA ASP A 49 -17.32 -13.31 -5.09
C ASP A 49 -16.33 -12.77 -6.14
N GLY A 50 -16.24 -13.47 -7.28
CA GLY A 50 -15.38 -13.12 -8.41
C GLY A 50 -13.89 -13.41 -8.23
N VAL A 51 -13.07 -12.71 -9.03
CA VAL A 51 -11.64 -13.03 -9.22
C VAL A 51 -10.83 -12.98 -7.92
N LEU A 52 -11.19 -12.13 -6.96
CA LEU A 52 -10.48 -12.04 -5.68
C LEU A 52 -10.84 -13.20 -4.74
N SER A 53 -12.11 -13.64 -4.69
CA SER A 53 -12.47 -14.80 -3.86
C SER A 53 -11.88 -16.11 -4.41
N GLU A 54 -11.70 -16.20 -5.74
CA GLU A 54 -11.07 -17.33 -6.41
C GLU A 54 -9.53 -17.35 -6.31
N ASN A 55 -8.90 -16.22 -5.96
CA ASN A 55 -7.45 -16.07 -5.91
C ASN A 55 -7.01 -15.40 -4.60
N THR A 56 -6.78 -16.22 -3.57
CA THR A 56 -6.39 -15.78 -2.23
C THR A 56 -5.12 -14.93 -2.22
N TRP A 57 -4.13 -15.25 -3.05
CA TRP A 57 -2.92 -14.44 -3.19
C TRP A 57 -3.23 -13.03 -3.70
N LEU A 58 -4.09 -12.91 -4.71
CA LEU A 58 -4.47 -11.62 -5.27
C LEU A 58 -5.34 -10.82 -4.28
N LEU A 59 -6.26 -11.48 -3.58
CA LEU A 59 -7.05 -10.87 -2.50
C LEU A 59 -6.14 -10.28 -1.41
N ASP A 60 -5.20 -11.07 -0.90
CA ASP A 60 -4.24 -10.63 0.11
C ASP A 60 -3.42 -9.43 -0.37
N ARG A 61 -2.96 -9.46 -1.63
CA ARG A 61 -2.23 -8.34 -2.22
C ARG A 61 -3.07 -7.07 -2.31
N VAL A 62 -4.32 -7.18 -2.76
CA VAL A 62 -5.23 -6.04 -2.89
C VAL A 62 -5.57 -5.44 -1.53
N LEU A 63 -5.84 -6.28 -0.52
CA LEU A 63 -6.13 -5.82 0.84
C LEU A 63 -4.90 -5.18 1.52
N THR A 64 -3.69 -5.67 1.21
CA THR A 64 -2.41 -5.13 1.71
C THR A 64 -2.17 -3.67 1.29
N TYR A 65 -2.65 -3.24 0.11
CA TYR A 65 -2.60 -1.82 -0.28
C TYR A 65 -3.29 -0.93 0.74
N GLY A 66 -4.36 -1.44 1.36
CA GLY A 66 -5.09 -0.79 2.44
C GLY A 66 -5.83 0.49 2.02
N SER A 67 -6.04 0.67 0.73
CA SER A 67 -6.69 1.82 0.09
C SER A 67 -8.12 1.51 -0.37
N LEU A 68 -8.47 0.23 -0.51
CA LEU A 68 -9.79 -0.24 -0.94
C LEU A 68 -10.53 -0.87 0.24
N GLU A 69 -11.79 -0.50 0.41
CA GLU A 69 -12.70 -1.12 1.37
C GLU A 69 -13.18 -2.48 0.84
N PRO A 70 -13.26 -3.52 1.67
CA PRO A 70 -13.93 -4.77 1.32
C PRO A 70 -15.41 -4.53 0.99
N ILE A 71 -15.87 -5.10 -0.12
CA ILE A 71 -17.28 -5.15 -0.52
C ILE A 71 -17.69 -6.60 -0.60
N ASN A 72 -18.84 -6.92 0.00
CA ASN A 72 -19.46 -8.22 -0.10
C ASN A 72 -20.60 -8.22 -1.13
N CYS A 73 -21.06 -9.41 -1.51
CA CYS A 73 -22.09 -9.60 -2.51
C CYS A 73 -23.42 -8.94 -2.13
N GLU A 74 -23.78 -8.94 -0.85
CA GLU A 74 -24.96 -8.26 -0.35
C GLU A 74 -24.91 -6.74 -0.60
N THR A 75 -23.79 -6.10 -0.24
CA THR A 75 -23.58 -4.66 -0.46
C THR A 75 -23.57 -4.34 -1.95
N TYR A 76 -22.91 -5.16 -2.75
CA TYR A 76 -22.89 -5.02 -4.21
C TYR A 76 -24.30 -5.07 -4.81
N LEU A 77 -25.11 -6.06 -4.44
CA LEU A 77 -26.49 -6.19 -4.92
C LEU A 77 -27.35 -5.00 -4.49
N ALA A 78 -27.20 -4.52 -3.25
CA ALA A 78 -27.92 -3.33 -2.78
C ALA A 78 -27.55 -2.05 -3.58
N ILE A 79 -26.28 -1.90 -3.97
CA ILE A 79 -25.83 -0.81 -4.84
C ILE A 79 -26.50 -0.91 -6.22
N LEU A 80 -26.57 -2.12 -6.79
CA LEU A 80 -27.26 -2.35 -8.06
C LEU A 80 -28.75 -2.03 -7.96
N ASP A 81 -29.44 -2.47 -6.91
CA ASP A 81 -30.86 -2.18 -6.70
C ASP A 81 -31.13 -0.67 -6.67
N TYR A 82 -30.24 0.10 -6.04
CA TYR A 82 -30.36 1.55 -6.00
C TYR A 82 -30.12 2.21 -7.37
N TYR A 83 -28.98 1.91 -8.01
CA TYR A 83 -28.56 2.61 -9.23
C TYR A 83 -29.23 2.10 -10.51
N CYS A 84 -29.72 0.86 -10.53
CA CYS A 84 -30.49 0.30 -11.64
C CYS A 84 -32.00 0.61 -11.53
N ASN A 85 -32.44 1.33 -10.49
CA ASN A 85 -33.83 1.73 -10.35
C ASN A 85 -34.25 2.69 -11.49
N LEU A 86 -35.21 2.25 -12.31
CA LEU A 86 -35.76 3.05 -13.41
C LEU A 86 -36.39 4.38 -12.96
N SER A 87 -36.81 4.47 -11.71
CA SER A 87 -37.39 5.68 -11.11
C SER A 87 -36.33 6.69 -10.67
N LEU A 88 -35.06 6.30 -10.57
CA LEU A 88 -33.97 7.22 -10.23
C LEU A 88 -33.82 8.28 -11.34
N PRO A 89 -33.85 9.59 -11.01
CA PRO A 89 -33.68 10.63 -12.02
C PRO A 89 -32.27 10.58 -12.64
N LEU A 90 -32.08 11.33 -13.73
CA LEU A 90 -30.74 11.56 -14.27
C LEU A 90 -29.86 12.20 -13.19
N LEU A 91 -28.72 11.60 -12.92
CA LEU A 91 -27.73 12.15 -12.00
C LEU A 91 -27.11 13.41 -12.60
N SER A 92 -26.74 14.35 -11.74
CA SER A 92 -25.95 15.51 -12.16
C SER A 92 -24.53 15.07 -12.55
N LEU A 93 -23.82 15.87 -13.36
CA LEU A 93 -22.43 15.59 -13.74
C LEU A 93 -21.47 15.51 -12.54
N THR A 94 -21.83 16.11 -11.41
CA THR A 94 -21.03 16.05 -10.17
C THR A 94 -21.37 14.83 -9.31
N GLN A 95 -22.51 14.18 -9.56
CA GLN A 95 -22.96 12.95 -8.89
C GLN A 95 -22.89 11.73 -9.81
N SER A 96 -22.33 11.89 -11.01
CA SER A 96 -22.29 10.88 -12.05
C SER A 96 -21.33 9.74 -11.78
N GLN A 97 -20.65 9.71 -10.63
CA GLN A 97 -19.58 8.78 -10.31
C GLN A 97 -19.75 8.33 -8.86
N ALA A 98 -20.01 7.04 -8.67
CA ALA A 98 -20.26 6.47 -7.35
C ALA A 98 -18.98 5.81 -6.82
N ALA A 99 -18.19 6.56 -6.04
CA ALA A 99 -17.01 6.07 -5.35
C ALA A 99 -17.38 5.31 -4.08
N ILE A 100 -17.45 3.98 -4.18
CA ILE A 100 -17.93 3.10 -3.11
C ILE A 100 -16.78 2.19 -2.72
N GLY A 101 -16.11 2.51 -1.61
CA GLY A 101 -15.03 1.68 -1.07
C GLY A 101 -13.63 2.25 -1.24
N ILE A 102 -13.49 3.58 -1.17
CA ILE A 102 -12.20 4.20 -0.88
C ILE A 102 -12.03 4.23 0.64
N ARG A 103 -10.98 3.57 1.13
CA ARG A 103 -10.55 3.71 2.51
C ARG A 103 -9.57 4.86 2.62
N ALA A 104 -9.48 5.51 3.78
CA ALA A 104 -8.56 6.62 4.05
C ALA A 104 -7.10 6.20 4.32
N GLY A 105 -6.74 4.95 4.02
CA GLY A 105 -5.41 4.38 4.22
C GLY A 105 -5.42 3.30 5.30
N GLY A 106 -4.27 3.07 5.94
CA GLY A 106 -4.13 2.05 6.99
C GLY A 106 -3.62 0.69 6.50
N GLY A 107 -3.12 0.61 5.25
CA GLY A 107 -2.24 -0.49 4.88
C GLY A 107 -0.95 -0.44 5.71
N SER A 108 -0.33 -1.59 5.95
CA SER A 108 0.93 -1.65 6.70
C SER A 108 2.09 -2.26 5.92
N GLY A 109 1.82 -2.75 4.70
CA GLY A 109 2.80 -3.33 3.78
C GLY A 109 3.64 -2.29 3.01
N LEU A 110 4.57 -2.78 2.20
CA LEU A 110 5.43 -1.97 1.32
C LEU A 110 4.62 -1.27 0.23
N GLU A 111 3.51 -1.88 -0.18
CA GLU A 111 2.67 -1.38 -1.25
C GLU A 111 1.60 -0.38 -0.78
N THR A 112 1.57 -0.04 0.52
CA THR A 112 0.58 0.89 1.07
C THR A 112 0.63 2.26 0.39
N ILE A 113 -0.56 2.80 0.12
CA ILE A 113 -0.72 4.15 -0.45
C ILE A 113 -0.81 5.17 0.68
N ASP A 114 0.07 6.16 0.63
CA ASP A 114 0.12 7.27 1.58
C ASP A 114 -0.63 8.49 1.01
N TYR A 115 -1.86 8.70 1.48
CA TYR A 115 -2.67 9.84 1.05
C TYR A 115 -2.26 11.17 1.67
N SER A 116 -1.31 11.21 2.61
CA SER A 116 -0.82 12.49 3.14
C SER A 116 -0.18 13.36 2.06
N LEU A 117 0.28 12.72 0.99
CA LEU A 117 0.86 13.38 -0.19
C LEU A 117 -0.17 13.66 -1.30
N SER A 118 -1.44 13.30 -1.09
CA SER A 118 -2.52 13.41 -2.09
C SER A 118 -3.56 14.44 -1.64
N PRO A 119 -3.46 15.72 -2.06
CA PRO A 119 -4.37 16.78 -1.60
C PRO A 119 -5.86 16.47 -1.81
N MET A 120 -6.20 15.76 -2.89
CA MET A 120 -7.59 15.38 -3.20
C MET A 120 -8.15 14.33 -2.23
N LEU A 121 -7.32 13.46 -1.68
CA LEU A 121 -7.72 12.36 -0.79
C LEU A 121 -7.44 12.68 0.69
N TYR A 122 -6.67 13.72 0.96
CA TYR A 122 -6.35 14.17 2.32
C TYR A 122 -7.59 14.39 3.22
N PRO A 123 -8.74 14.90 2.74
CA PRO A 123 -9.95 15.00 3.57
C PRO A 123 -10.43 13.66 4.13
N LEU A 124 -10.21 12.55 3.41
CA LEU A 124 -10.56 11.20 3.89
C LEU A 124 -9.70 10.81 5.08
N VAL A 125 -8.39 11.13 5.04
CA VAL A 125 -7.46 10.92 6.16
C VAL A 125 -7.92 11.69 7.41
N LEU A 126 -8.32 12.95 7.23
CA LEU A 126 -8.82 13.79 8.32
C LEU A 126 -10.11 13.25 8.93
N GLN A 127 -11.04 12.77 8.10
CA GLN A 127 -12.27 12.15 8.59
C GLN A 127 -12.00 10.86 9.36
N ASN A 128 -11.12 10.01 8.84
CA ASN A 128 -10.73 8.76 9.50
C ASN A 128 -10.06 9.02 10.86
N ASN A 129 -9.15 10.00 10.94
CA ASN A 129 -8.50 10.38 12.21
C ASN A 129 -9.48 10.96 13.24
N ARG A 130 -10.62 11.54 12.80
CA ARG A 130 -11.68 12.02 13.70
C ARG A 130 -12.59 10.91 14.20
N GLN A 131 -12.74 9.83 13.43
CA GLN A 131 -13.58 8.68 13.76
C GLN A 131 -12.81 7.55 14.45
N ALA A 132 -11.48 7.60 14.43
CA ALA A 132 -10.64 6.70 15.19
C ALA A 132 -10.85 6.96 16.70
N GLU A 133 -11.67 6.11 17.34
CA GLU A 133 -11.53 5.82 18.77
C GLU A 133 -10.06 5.43 19.05
N PRO A 134 -9.48 5.76 20.21
CA PRO A 134 -8.15 5.31 20.59
C PRO A 134 -8.18 3.81 20.89
N MET A 135 -8.44 2.98 19.88
CA MET A 135 -8.06 1.59 19.87
C MET A 135 -6.54 1.59 19.87
N GLY A 136 -5.95 1.12 20.97
CA GLY A 136 -4.52 1.07 21.20
C GLY A 136 -3.77 0.78 19.92
N GLY A 137 -3.17 1.82 19.34
CA GLY A 137 -2.36 1.69 18.15
C GLY A 137 -1.33 0.62 18.46
N THR A 138 -1.35 -0.46 17.69
CA THR A 138 -0.23 -1.40 17.72
C THR A 138 1.01 -0.56 17.55
N ASP A 139 1.88 -0.55 18.58
CA ASP A 139 3.12 0.22 18.62
C ASP A 139 3.79 0.07 17.26
N GLN A 140 3.67 1.10 16.42
CA GLN A 140 4.44 1.18 15.21
C GLN A 140 5.85 1.45 15.72
N ALA A 141 6.60 0.37 15.93
CA ALA A 141 7.94 0.43 16.50
C ALA A 141 8.71 1.53 15.79
N ASN A 142 9.08 2.57 16.55
CA ASN A 142 9.81 3.69 15.98
C ASN A 142 11.27 3.26 15.81
N TYR A 143 11.54 2.58 14.70
CA TYR A 143 12.84 2.02 14.41
C TYR A 143 13.93 3.09 14.35
N ARG A 144 13.58 4.32 13.98
CA ARG A 144 14.51 5.45 14.02
C ARG A 144 14.94 5.77 15.44
N ASP A 145 14.01 5.89 16.38
CA ASP A 145 14.33 6.16 17.79
C ASP A 145 15.12 5.00 18.42
N MET A 146 14.78 3.76 18.06
CA MET A 146 15.52 2.58 18.48
C MET A 146 16.96 2.58 17.95
N ILE A 147 17.17 2.95 16.68
CA ILE A 147 18.51 3.10 16.12
C ILE A 147 19.27 4.24 16.82
N MET A 148 18.62 5.38 17.08
CA MET A 148 19.22 6.51 17.79
C MET A 148 19.63 6.22 19.24
N THR A 149 19.04 5.19 19.86
CA THR A 149 19.30 4.81 21.25
C THR A 149 20.18 3.56 21.38
N SER A 150 20.54 2.94 20.26
CA SER A 150 21.37 1.72 20.21
C SER A 150 22.76 1.93 20.83
N ALA A 151 23.34 0.86 21.37
CA ALA A 151 24.69 0.88 21.94
C ALA A 151 25.78 0.73 20.88
N SER A 152 25.49 0.05 19.76
CA SER A 152 26.48 -0.26 18.73
C SER A 152 25.89 -0.33 17.32
N LEU A 153 26.77 -0.31 16.31
CA LEU A 153 26.41 -0.55 14.91
C LEU A 153 25.79 -1.94 14.69
N ASP A 154 26.25 -2.95 15.43
CA ASP A 154 25.70 -4.31 15.34
C ASP A 154 24.26 -4.37 15.87
N GLU A 155 23.98 -3.66 16.97
CA GLU A 155 22.62 -3.56 17.52
C GLU A 155 21.68 -2.79 16.57
N ALA A 156 22.16 -1.69 15.99
CA ALA A 156 21.43 -0.96 14.95
C ALA A 156 21.10 -1.87 13.75
N GLY A 157 21.98 -2.82 13.42
CA GLY A 157 21.75 -3.83 12.37
C GLY A 157 20.71 -4.85 12.74
N GLY A 158 20.71 -5.30 14.00
CA GLY A 158 19.63 -6.14 14.52
C GLY A 158 18.26 -5.44 14.38
N ILE A 159 18.19 -4.15 14.72
CA ILE A 159 16.97 -3.34 14.64
C ILE A 159 16.52 -3.17 13.18
N ALA A 160 17.43 -2.81 12.28
CA ALA A 160 17.13 -2.66 10.86
C ALA A 160 16.65 -3.99 10.23
N ALA A 161 17.30 -5.11 10.55
CA ALA A 161 16.87 -6.44 10.10
C ALA A 161 15.44 -6.75 10.58
N GLN A 162 15.17 -6.53 11.87
CA GLN A 162 13.85 -6.78 12.45
C GLN A 162 12.76 -5.91 11.81
N ALA A 163 13.10 -4.66 11.49
CA ALA A 163 12.18 -3.75 10.83
C ALA A 163 11.84 -4.21 9.41
N VAL A 164 12.84 -4.64 8.64
CA VAL A 164 12.64 -5.19 7.29
C VAL A 164 11.80 -6.47 7.37
N ASP A 165 12.08 -7.37 8.32
CA ASP A 165 11.32 -8.59 8.56
C ASP A 165 9.84 -8.28 8.82
N ASN A 166 9.57 -7.37 9.78
CA ASN A 166 8.21 -6.97 10.12
C ASN A 166 7.49 -6.31 8.93
N LYS A 167 8.21 -5.53 8.12
CA LYS A 167 7.63 -4.85 6.96
C LYS A 167 7.30 -5.82 5.84
N LEU A 168 8.15 -6.82 5.59
CA LEU A 168 7.87 -7.87 4.61
C LEU A 168 6.75 -8.79 5.09
N ALA A 169 6.73 -9.19 6.36
CA ALA A 169 5.64 -9.97 6.93
C ALA A 169 4.27 -9.30 6.77
N LYS A 170 4.22 -7.97 6.92
CA LYS A 170 3.01 -7.16 6.66
C LYS A 170 2.64 -7.03 5.18
N SER A 171 3.59 -7.28 4.27
CA SER A 171 3.37 -7.22 2.81
C SER A 171 2.95 -8.56 2.23
N PHE A 172 3.36 -9.65 2.88
CA PHE A 172 2.98 -11.02 2.51
C PHE A 172 2.16 -11.63 3.65
N SER A 173 0.83 -11.59 3.54
CA SER A 173 -0.09 -12.31 4.44
C SER A 173 0.22 -13.82 4.55
N ILE A 174 1.01 -14.37 3.63
CA ILE A 174 1.57 -15.74 3.61
C ILE A 174 2.40 -16.05 4.87
N MET A 175 2.89 -15.03 5.60
CA MET A 175 3.74 -15.21 6.78
C MET A 175 2.99 -15.34 8.12
N GLN A 176 1.66 -15.49 8.11
CA GLN A 176 0.90 -15.71 9.36
C GLN A 176 1.14 -17.10 9.98
N ASP A 177 1.80 -18.03 9.27
CA ASP A 177 2.11 -19.38 9.76
C ASP A 177 3.31 -19.47 10.73
N ASN A 178 3.69 -18.36 11.39
CA ASN A 178 4.73 -18.32 12.45
C ASN A 178 6.09 -18.94 12.06
N THR A 179 6.34 -19.18 10.78
CA THR A 179 7.61 -19.76 10.33
C THR A 179 8.63 -18.64 10.26
N SER A 180 9.63 -18.69 11.15
CA SER A 180 10.71 -17.70 11.20
C SER A 180 11.33 -17.51 9.81
N ILE A 181 11.40 -16.26 9.34
CA ILE A 181 12.06 -15.92 8.08
C ILE A 181 13.55 -16.29 8.20
N ASP A 182 14.05 -17.11 7.28
CA ASP A 182 15.48 -17.39 7.16
C ASP A 182 16.15 -16.23 6.45
N ARG A 183 16.81 -15.37 7.23
CA ARG A 183 17.43 -14.14 6.77
C ARG A 183 18.55 -14.35 5.75
N ASN A 184 19.03 -15.59 5.57
CA ASN A 184 20.09 -15.94 4.63
C ASN A 184 19.55 -16.45 3.29
N LYS A 185 18.24 -16.65 3.15
CA LYS A 185 17.64 -17.03 1.87
C LYS A 185 17.43 -15.80 0.97
N PRO A 186 17.50 -15.98 -0.36
CA PRO A 186 17.18 -14.90 -1.30
C PRO A 186 15.76 -14.38 -1.10
N LEU A 187 15.58 -13.06 -1.19
CA LEU A 187 14.28 -12.38 -1.04
C LEU A 187 13.20 -12.90 -2.01
N GLN A 188 13.62 -13.40 -3.18
CA GLN A 188 12.75 -13.99 -4.19
C GLN A 188 11.99 -15.22 -3.68
N VAL A 189 12.58 -15.99 -2.75
CA VAL A 189 11.93 -17.14 -2.11
C VAL A 189 10.71 -16.70 -1.30
N TYR A 190 10.73 -15.46 -0.79
CA TYR A 190 9.64 -14.85 -0.04
C TYR A 190 8.66 -14.06 -0.92
N GLY A 191 8.75 -14.19 -2.25
CA GLY A 191 7.82 -13.54 -3.17
C GLY A 191 8.16 -12.08 -3.47
N VAL A 192 9.36 -11.60 -3.10
CA VAL A 192 9.81 -10.25 -3.48
C VAL A 192 10.11 -10.22 -4.98
N ASP A 193 9.13 -9.75 -5.75
CA ASP A 193 9.22 -9.54 -7.19
C ASP A 193 9.96 -8.22 -7.53
N SER A 194 10.06 -7.89 -8.82
CA SER A 194 10.78 -6.68 -9.25
C SER A 194 10.14 -5.38 -8.75
N LEU A 195 8.81 -5.34 -8.59
CA LEU A 195 8.08 -4.18 -8.10
C LEU A 195 8.23 -4.05 -6.59
N LEU A 196 8.04 -5.14 -5.86
CA LEU A 196 8.20 -5.18 -4.40
C LEU A 196 9.63 -4.88 -3.97
N ALA A 197 10.64 -5.30 -4.75
CA ALA A 197 12.02 -4.93 -4.49
C ALA A 197 12.25 -3.41 -4.58
N MET A 198 11.60 -2.73 -5.53
CA MET A 198 11.66 -1.28 -5.64
C MET A 198 10.95 -0.61 -4.46
N GLU A 199 9.79 -1.11 -4.06
CA GLU A 199 9.07 -0.57 -2.90
C GLU A 199 9.81 -0.81 -1.58
N LEU A 200 10.44 -1.98 -1.42
CA LEU A 200 11.33 -2.28 -0.31
C LEU A 200 12.48 -1.28 -0.24
N ARG A 201 13.14 -1.01 -1.36
CA ARG A 201 14.21 -0.01 -1.45
C ARG A 201 13.71 1.37 -1.04
N ASN A 202 12.59 1.83 -1.63
CA ASN A 202 12.06 3.16 -1.37
C ASN A 202 11.68 3.32 0.11
N TRP A 203 11.08 2.28 0.71
CA TRP A 203 10.78 2.26 2.12
C TRP A 203 12.05 2.29 2.97
N ILE A 204 13.07 1.49 2.68
CA ILE A 204 14.35 1.49 3.41
C ILE A 204 15.02 2.88 3.36
N VAL A 205 15.08 3.50 2.19
CA VAL A 205 15.64 4.85 2.00
C VAL A 205 14.87 5.87 2.85
N LYS A 206 13.54 5.78 2.85
CA LYS A 206 12.68 6.65 3.66
C LYS A 206 12.88 6.40 5.15
N GLU A 207 12.81 5.15 5.60
CA GLU A 207 12.83 4.77 7.02
C GLU A 207 14.20 5.01 7.65
N PHE A 208 15.27 4.54 7.01
CA PHE A 208 16.61 4.50 7.59
C PHE A 208 17.56 5.58 7.07
N MET A 209 17.12 6.41 6.12
CA MET A 209 17.99 7.36 5.42
C MET A 209 19.27 6.69 4.89
N ALA A 210 19.12 5.46 4.38
CA ALA A 210 20.23 4.65 3.88
C ALA A 210 20.20 4.59 2.35
N GLY A 211 21.33 4.92 1.72
CA GLY A 211 21.48 4.85 0.27
C GLY A 211 21.56 3.40 -0.23
N ILE A 212 20.45 2.87 -0.74
CA ILE A 212 20.37 1.52 -1.32
C ILE A 212 20.12 1.61 -2.82
N ALA A 213 20.80 0.80 -3.61
CA ALA A 213 20.56 0.65 -5.05
C ALA A 213 19.50 -0.45 -5.32
N VAL A 214 18.77 -0.34 -6.43
CA VAL A 214 17.68 -1.29 -6.76
C VAL A 214 18.17 -2.73 -6.89
N PHE A 215 19.36 -2.95 -7.46
CA PHE A 215 19.91 -4.31 -7.58
C PHE A 215 20.25 -4.93 -6.21
N GLU A 216 20.45 -4.11 -5.17
CA GLU A 216 20.74 -4.58 -3.81
C GLU A 216 19.47 -5.09 -3.11
N THR A 217 18.27 -4.76 -3.59
CA THR A 217 17.00 -5.32 -3.12
C THR A 217 16.44 -6.42 -4.05
N GLN A 218 17.21 -6.84 -5.06
CA GLN A 218 16.82 -7.84 -6.06
C GLN A 218 17.80 -9.01 -6.13
N GLY A 219 17.44 -10.04 -6.90
CA GLY A 219 18.34 -11.15 -7.20
C GLY A 219 18.64 -12.03 -5.99
N VAL A 220 19.93 -12.28 -5.76
CA VAL A 220 20.44 -13.12 -4.66
C VAL A 220 20.53 -12.39 -3.32
N SER A 221 20.07 -11.14 -3.24
CA SER A 221 20.05 -10.39 -1.99
C SER A 221 19.25 -11.11 -0.91
N THR A 222 19.80 -11.08 0.30
CA THR A 222 19.22 -11.66 1.50
C THR A 222 18.89 -10.57 2.51
N LEU A 223 18.06 -10.87 3.50
CA LEU A 223 17.72 -9.91 4.56
C LEU A 223 18.93 -9.53 5.39
N GLU A 224 19.82 -10.49 5.63
CA GLU A 224 21.09 -10.26 6.31
C GLU A 224 21.97 -9.27 5.53
N THR A 225 22.08 -9.44 4.21
CA THR A 225 22.86 -8.53 3.35
C THR A 225 22.26 -7.13 3.34
N LEU A 226 20.93 -7.04 3.22
CA LEU A 226 20.22 -5.76 3.26
C LEU A 226 20.40 -5.03 4.59
N SER A 227 20.27 -5.73 5.71
CA SER A 227 20.45 -5.11 7.03
C SER A 227 21.84 -4.48 7.19
N ARG A 228 22.90 -5.21 6.77
CA ARG A 228 24.27 -4.69 6.80
C ARG A 228 24.47 -3.49 5.90
N LEU A 229 23.82 -3.46 4.73
CA LEU A 229 23.85 -2.30 3.84
C LEU A 229 23.15 -1.09 4.47
N VAL A 230 22.03 -1.31 5.16
CA VAL A 230 21.29 -0.26 5.86
C VAL A 230 22.14 0.35 6.97
N THR A 231 22.77 -0.45 7.83
CA THR A 231 23.64 0.06 8.89
C THR A 231 24.91 0.70 8.36
N GLY A 232 25.51 0.12 7.33
CA GLY A 232 26.73 0.65 6.71
C GLY A 232 26.53 1.93 5.91
N ARG A 233 25.28 2.36 5.68
CA ARG A 233 24.98 3.54 4.83
C ARG A 233 23.91 4.47 5.41
N THR A 234 23.40 4.20 6.61
CA THR A 234 22.45 5.10 7.25
C THR A 234 23.10 6.44 7.55
N SER A 235 22.42 7.53 7.19
CA SER A 235 22.82 8.89 7.58
C SER A 235 22.12 9.38 8.85
N ILE A 236 21.47 8.48 9.61
CA ILE A 236 20.89 8.82 10.91
C ILE A 236 22.05 9.15 11.85
N LYS A 237 22.05 10.38 12.41
CA LYS A 237 23.08 10.83 13.34
C LYS A 237 22.97 10.03 14.65
N HIS A 238 24.10 9.55 15.14
CA HIS A 238 24.19 8.79 16.38
C HIS A 238 25.37 9.29 17.22
N ASP A 239 25.16 9.41 18.53
CA ASP A 239 26.16 10.01 19.44
C ASP A 239 27.32 9.03 19.75
N ARG A 240 27.05 7.72 19.67
CA ARG A 240 28.00 6.66 20.10
C ARG A 240 28.76 5.97 18.97
N TRP A 241 28.32 6.12 17.73
CA TRP A 241 28.95 5.48 16.58
C TRP A 241 28.68 6.33 15.34
N THR A 242 29.61 6.29 14.39
CA THR A 242 29.48 7.02 13.13
C THR A 242 29.72 6.06 11.97
N VAL A 243 28.89 6.19 10.96
CA VAL A 243 29.04 5.46 9.71
C VAL A 243 29.87 6.34 8.78
N TRP A 244 31.03 5.84 8.34
CA TRP A 244 31.86 6.55 7.37
C TRP A 244 31.21 6.47 5.99
N GLY A 245 30.42 7.49 5.64
CA GLY A 245 29.88 7.65 4.29
C GLY A 245 30.92 8.25 3.35
N TYR A 246 31.21 7.54 2.25
CA TYR A 246 31.88 8.08 1.07
C TYR A 246 31.09 9.28 0.52
N GLY A 247 31.76 10.40 0.28
CA GLY A 247 31.30 11.47 -0.62
C GLY A 247 30.71 12.73 0.03
N LYS A 248 31.52 13.49 0.77
CA LYS A 248 31.56 14.94 0.53
C LYS A 248 32.71 15.17 -0.45
N GLU A 249 32.40 15.34 -1.73
CA GLU A 249 33.26 16.14 -2.59
C GLU A 249 32.80 17.59 -2.40
N ASP A 250 33.75 18.43 -2.00
CA ASP A 250 33.65 19.89 -1.98
C ASP A 250 33.47 20.45 -3.41
#